data_AF-A0AAW4L183-F1
#
_entry.id   AF-A0AAW4L183-F1
#
_cell.length_a   1.000
_cell.length_b   1.000
_cell.length_c   1.000
_cell.angle_alpha   90.00
_cell.angle_beta   90.00
_cell.angle_gamma   90.00
#
_symmetry.space_group_name_H-M   'P 1'
#
loop_
_entity.id
_entity.type
_entity.pdbx_description
1 polymer ?
#
loop_
_entity_poly.entity_id
_entity_poly.type
_entity_poly.pdbx_seq_one_letter_code
_entity_poly.pdbx_strand_id
1 'polypeptide(L)' 'FCEMNYGVTFPMFAKIDVNGKEADPLYQYLTKEAPGTLGVKAIKWNFTKFLIDRNGNVVDRYAPSTSPSEIKADIEKLI' A
#
# COMPACT_ATOMS: atom_id res chain seq x y z
N PHE A 1 11.53 -28.09 3.06
CA PHE A 1 10.38 -27.52 2.32
C PHE A 1 10.28 -26.06 2.75
N CYS A 2 11.01 -25.17 2.08
CA CYS A 2 11.09 -23.75 2.45
C CYS A 2 10.36 -22.99 1.34
N GLU A 3 9.09 -22.71 1.55
CA GLU A 3 8.33 -21.87 0.63
C GLU A 3 8.89 -20.44 0.74
N MET A 4 9.82 -20.10 -0.14
CA MET A 4 10.38 -18.75 -0.28
C MET A 4 9.31 -17.67 -0.55
N ASN A 5 8.11 -18.08 -0.96
CA ASN A 5 7.09 -17.19 -1.51
C ASN A 5 5.76 -17.17 -0.72
N TYR A 6 5.64 -17.78 0.46
CA TYR A 6 4.37 -17.86 1.22
C TYR A 6 3.12 -18.21 0.37
N GLY A 7 3.28 -18.97 -0.73
CA GLY A 7 2.20 -19.29 -1.66
C GLY A 7 1.65 -18.14 -2.53
N VAL A 8 2.34 -16.99 -2.63
CA VAL A 8 1.91 -15.86 -3.48
C VAL A 8 2.57 -15.85 -4.86
N THR A 9 1.88 -15.28 -5.84
CA THR A 9 2.37 -15.13 -7.23
C THR A 9 2.99 -13.76 -7.51
N PHE A 10 3.00 -12.86 -6.53
CA PHE A 10 3.55 -11.51 -6.63
C PHE A 10 4.85 -11.36 -5.84
N PRO A 11 5.70 -10.37 -6.19
CA PRO A 11 6.96 -10.14 -5.49
C PRO A 11 6.75 -9.81 -4.01
N MET A 12 7.60 -10.38 -3.17
CA MET A 12 7.76 -10.00 -1.76
C MET A 12 9.10 -9.30 -1.59
N PHE A 13 9.11 -8.19 -0.86
CA PHE A 13 10.30 -7.39 -0.62
C PHE A 13 10.87 -7.64 0.79
N ALA A 14 12.09 -7.16 1.03
CA ALA A 14 12.68 -7.20 2.35
C ALA A 14 11.83 -6.43 3.37
N LYS A 15 11.90 -6.84 4.64
CA LYS A 15 11.22 -6.15 5.73
C LYS A 15 11.82 -4.76 5.91
N ILE A 16 10.96 -3.75 5.97
CA ILE A 16 11.31 -2.34 6.19
C ILE A 16 10.35 -1.71 7.21
N ASP A 17 10.73 -0.57 7.77
CA ASP A 17 9.84 0.25 8.58
C ASP A 17 9.00 1.16 7.69
N VAL A 18 7.70 1.24 7.97
CA VAL A 18 6.75 2.05 7.19
C VAL A 18 6.26 3.29 7.93
N ASN A 19 6.65 3.43 9.20
CA ASN A 19 6.32 4.54 10.09
C ASN A 19 7.56 4.94 10.89
N GLY A 20 7.54 6.15 11.45
CA GLY A 20 8.63 6.66 12.28
C GLY A 20 9.71 7.38 11.48
N LYS A 21 10.82 7.72 12.16
CA LYS A 21 11.92 8.50 11.57
C LYS A 21 12.70 7.73 10.51
N GLU A 22 12.81 6.42 10.68
CA GLU A 22 13.52 5.50 9.79
C GLU A 22 12.58 4.85 8.75
N ALA A 23 11.36 5.40 8.58
CA ALA A 23 10.43 4.87 7.58
C ALA A 23 11.05 4.95 6.18
N ASP A 24 10.88 3.90 5.39
CA ASP A 24 11.39 3.84 4.03
C ASP A 24 10.88 5.04 3.19
N PRO A 25 11.73 5.68 2.36
CA PRO A 25 11.34 6.85 1.56
C PRO A 25 10.10 6.63 0.70
N LEU A 26 9.87 5.41 0.19
CA LEU A 26 8.66 5.08 -0.55
C LEU A 26 7.41 5.30 0.31
N TYR A 27 7.40 4.79 1.54
CA TYR A 27 6.26 4.91 2.44
C TYR A 27 6.08 6.33 2.99
N GLN A 28 7.17 7.09 3.15
CA GLN A 28 7.08 8.53 3.44
C GLN A 28 6.37 9.28 2.31
N TYR A 29 6.71 8.98 1.05
CA TYR A 29 6.05 9.54 -0.13
C TYR A 29 4.58 9.14 -0.20
N LEU A 30 4.27 7.83 -0.15
CA LEU A 30 2.90 7.32 -0.26
C LEU A 30 1.96 7.91 0.80
N THR A 31 2.41 7.99 2.05
CA THR A 31 1.59 8.53 3.16
C THR A 31 1.45 10.05 3.12
N LYS A 32 2.34 10.75 2.42
CA LYS A 32 2.24 12.20 2.15
C LYS A 32 1.23 12.47 1.04
N GLU A 33 1.30 11.74 -0.07
CA GLU A 33 0.41 11.93 -1.22
C GLU A 33 -1.02 11.45 -0.95
N ALA A 34 -1.18 10.34 -0.23
CA ALA A 34 -2.48 9.81 0.19
C ALA A 34 -2.55 9.69 1.73
N PRO A 35 -2.82 10.79 2.44
CA PRO A 35 -3.06 10.73 3.88
C PRO A 35 -4.35 9.95 4.17
N GLY A 36 -4.38 9.27 5.32
CA GLY A 36 -5.59 8.61 5.81
C GLY A 36 -6.64 9.61 6.33
N THR A 37 -7.65 9.08 7.03
CA THR A 37 -8.73 9.89 7.58
C THR A 37 -8.21 11.01 8.47
N LEU A 38 -8.82 12.20 8.35
CA LEU A 38 -8.43 13.41 9.08
C LEU A 38 -6.97 13.83 8.86
N GLY A 39 -6.37 13.50 7.72
CA GLY A 39 -5.00 13.87 7.40
C GLY A 39 -3.93 13.00 8.09
N VAL A 40 -4.33 11.90 8.74
CA VAL A 40 -3.39 11.01 9.44
C VAL A 40 -2.49 10.30 8.43
N LYS A 41 -1.21 10.65 8.43
CA LYS A 41 -0.23 10.04 7.52
C LYS A 41 0.14 8.62 7.93
N ALA A 42 0.32 8.37 9.23
CA ALA A 42 0.78 7.08 9.75
C ALA A 42 -0.07 5.89 9.26
N ILE A 43 0.60 4.78 8.95
CA ILE A 43 -0.03 3.51 8.60
C ILE A 43 -0.48 2.84 9.91
N LYS A 44 -1.79 2.78 10.14
CA LYS A 44 -2.36 2.37 11.42
C LYS A 44 -2.23 0.86 11.70
N TRP A 45 -2.19 0.04 10.66
CA TRP A 45 -2.13 -1.42 10.81
C TRP A 45 -1.65 -2.12 9.53
N ASN A 46 -1.34 -3.41 9.68
CA ASN A 46 -1.02 -4.32 8.58
C ASN A 46 -2.13 -4.33 7.53
N PHE A 47 -1.76 -4.59 6.27
CA PHE A 47 -2.67 -4.62 5.11
C PHE A 47 -3.31 -3.27 4.74
N THR A 48 -2.68 -2.14 5.06
CA THR A 48 -3.01 -0.87 4.38
C THR A 48 -2.55 -0.95 2.93
N LYS A 49 -3.38 -0.56 1.97
CA LYS A 49 -3.08 -0.66 0.53
C LYS A 49 -3.01 0.73 -0.10
N PHE A 50 -2.14 0.88 -1.10
CA PHE A 50 -2.05 2.08 -1.93
C PHE A 50 -2.25 1.67 -3.39
N LEU A 51 -3.01 2.47 -4.14
CA LEU A 51 -3.19 2.30 -5.58
C LEU A 51 -2.40 3.38 -6.31
N ILE A 52 -1.56 2.93 -7.24
CA ILE A 52 -0.67 3.78 -8.02
C ILE A 52 -1.00 3.57 -9.51
N ASP A 53 -1.13 4.64 -10.27
CA ASP A 53 -1.42 4.58 -11.71
C ASP A 53 -0.17 4.25 -12.55
N ARG A 54 -0.35 4.10 -13.88
CA ARG A 54 0.74 3.80 -14.81
C ARG A 54 1.79 4.91 -14.96
N ASN A 55 1.46 6.13 -14.55
CA ASN A 55 2.37 7.27 -14.58
C ASN A 55 3.11 7.45 -13.25
N GLY A 56 2.79 6.63 -12.23
CA GLY A 56 3.40 6.68 -10.92
C GLY A 56 2.67 7.58 -9.92
N ASN A 57 1.47 8.08 -10.23
CA ASN A 57 0.70 8.90 -9.30
C ASN A 57 -0.02 8.03 -8.26
N VAL A 58 -0.01 8.46 -7.00
CA VAL A 58 -0.78 7.81 -5.93
C VAL A 58 -2.26 8.22 -6.06
N VAL A 59 -3.11 7.28 -6.44
CA VAL A 59 -4.52 7.52 -6.74
C VAL A 59 -5.40 7.39 -5.51
N ASP A 60 -5.13 6.39 -4.67
CA ASP A 60 -5.95 6.12 -3.49
C ASP A 60 -5.18 5.34 -2.39
N ARG A 61 -5.75 5.34 -1.18
CA ARG A 61 -5.30 4.60 -0.01
C ARG A 61 -6.48 3.90 0.67
N TYR A 62 -6.37 2.59 0.80
CA TYR A 62 -7.41 1.75 1.39
C TYR A 62 -7.04 1.25 2.78
N ALA A 63 -8.06 1.18 3.64
CA ALA A 63 -7.91 0.69 5.00
C ALA A 63 -7.61 -0.82 5.04
N PRO A 64 -7.03 -1.33 6.14
CA PRO A 64 -6.86 -2.76 6.38
C PRO A 64 -8.11 -3.60 6.13
N SER A 65 -9.27 -3.08 6.52
CA SER A 65 -10.57 -3.74 6.42
C SER A 65 -11.16 -3.75 5.01
N THR A 66 -10.67 -2.92 4.08
CA THR A 66 -11.16 -2.91 2.70
C THR A 66 -10.75 -4.21 2.01
N SER A 67 -11.73 -4.95 1.49
CA SER A 67 -11.51 -6.20 0.79
C SER A 67 -10.94 -5.96 -0.63
N PRO A 68 -10.15 -6.88 -1.19
CA PRO A 68 -9.63 -6.73 -2.56
C PRO A 68 -10.72 -6.58 -3.62
N SER A 69 -11.87 -7.22 -3.45
CA SER A 69 -13.00 -7.12 -4.39
C SER A 69 -13.56 -5.71 -4.50
N GLU A 70 -13.54 -4.94 -3.41
CA GLU A 70 -14.01 -3.55 -3.41
C GLU A 70 -13.06 -2.62 -4.21
N ILE A 71 -11.78 -2.99 -4.31
CA ILE A 71 -10.76 -2.19 -5.01
C ILE A 71 -10.77 -2.45 -6.52
N LYS A 72 -11.35 -3.57 -6.96
CA LYS A 72 -11.32 -4.02 -8.35
C LYS A 72 -11.80 -2.95 -9.35
N ALA A 73 -12.92 -2.29 -9.06
CA ALA A 73 -13.49 -1.29 -9.94
C ALA A 73 -12.58 -0.06 -10.09
N ASP A 74 -11.79 0.28 -9.07
CA ASP A 74 -10.85 1.40 -9.14
C ASP A 74 -9.61 1.05 -9.96
N ILE A 75 -9.13 -0.20 -9.85
CA ILE A 75 -8.04 -0.71 -10.69
C ILE A 75 -8.46 -0.70 -12.17
N GLU A 76 -9.67 -1.18 -12.49
CA GLU A 76 -10.15 -1.27 -13.87
C GLU A 76 -10.27 0.09 -14.56
N LYS A 77 -10.53 1.17 -13.81
CA LYS A 77 -10.56 2.54 -14.35
C LYS A 77 -9.19 3.06 -14.79
N LEU A 78 -8.09 2.42 -14.36
CA LEU A 78 -6.71 2.87 -14.59
C LEU A 78 -6.00 2.05 -15.70
N ILE A 79 -6.69 1.14 -16.36
CA ILE A 79 -6.13 0.20 -17.36
C ILE A 79 -6.35 0.69 -18.80
#